data_AF-A0A0V0QNC9-F1
#
_entry.id   AF-A0A0V0QNC9-F1
#
_cell.length_a   1.000
_cell.length_b   1.000
_cell.length_c   1.000
_cell.angle_alpha   90.00
_cell.angle_beta   90.00
_cell.angle_gamma   90.00
#
_symmetry.space_group_name_H-M   'P 1'
#
loop_
_entity.id
_entity.type
_entity.pdbx_description
1 polymer ?
#
loop_
_entity_poly.entity_id
_entity_poly.type
_entity_poly.pdbx_seq_one_letter_code
_entity_poly.pdbx_strand_id
1 'polypeptide(L)'
;MVFEKQIVVDGKGHIAGRLASYVAKELLNGQRVVIVRTEGLNLSGSLFRNKVKFQEWMNKRMNHNPTRGVQHYRSPSRLFWRIVRGMLPHKTPRGAAALGKFKAFEGVPSPYDTIKKVCVPDALKVVRLKNHRHFCTLGQVAHEGGWKKQALVQTLEERRKVRADKYYQKKKQEADRRRQALNLPAVKQIASELEQFGY
;
A
#
# COMPACT_ATOMS: atom_id res chain seq x y z
N MET A 1 24.49 4.14 -2.55
CA MET A 1 23.82 3.42 -1.44
C MET A 1 22.60 4.24 -1.04
N VAL A 2 21.38 3.80 -1.36
CA VAL A 2 20.16 4.66 -1.33
C VAL A 2 18.97 3.92 -0.66
N PHE A 3 19.23 3.10 0.36
CA PHE A 3 18.18 2.27 0.94
C PHE A 3 17.78 2.79 2.32
N GLU A 4 16.56 3.33 2.42
CA GLU A 4 15.90 3.49 3.70
C GLU A 4 15.77 2.12 4.38
N LYS A 5 15.85 2.08 5.72
CA LYS A 5 15.70 0.82 6.47
C LYS A 5 14.44 0.04 6.08
N GLN A 6 13.34 0.75 5.82
CA GLN A 6 12.05 0.17 5.47
C GLN A 6 11.14 1.23 4.83
N ILE A 7 10.61 0.93 3.65
CA ILE A 7 9.62 1.78 2.98
C ILE A 7 8.22 1.22 3.25
N VAL A 8 7.33 2.06 3.74
CA VAL A 8 5.91 1.72 3.95
C VAL A 8 5.06 2.44 2.91
N VAL A 9 4.42 1.69 2.01
CA VAL A 9 3.58 2.26 0.94
C VAL A 9 2.11 2.07 1.29
N ASP A 10 1.32 3.13 1.13
CA ASP A 10 -0.14 3.04 1.21
C ASP A 10 -0.69 2.44 -0.08
N GLY A 11 -1.28 1.25 -0.03
CA GLY A 11 -1.89 0.59 -1.18
C GLY A 11 -3.16 1.28 -1.70
N LYS A 12 -3.78 2.18 -0.93
CA LYS A 12 -5.02 2.85 -1.35
C LYS A 12 -4.84 3.59 -2.67
N GLY A 13 -5.71 3.33 -3.63
CA GLY A 13 -5.74 4.08 -4.87
C GLY A 13 -4.70 3.64 -5.91
N HIS A 14 -3.80 2.71 -5.58
CA HIS A 14 -2.80 2.20 -6.52
C HIS A 14 -3.36 1.08 -7.40
N ILE A 15 -2.93 1.00 -8.66
CA ILE A 15 -3.20 -0.12 -9.55
C ILE A 15 -2.29 -1.28 -9.15
N ALA A 16 -2.86 -2.40 -8.72
CA ALA A 16 -2.12 -3.51 -8.12
C ALA A 16 -0.97 -4.03 -8.99
N GLY A 17 -1.19 -4.21 -10.30
CA GLY A 17 -0.13 -4.70 -11.20
C GLY A 17 1.06 -3.75 -11.33
N ARG A 18 0.79 -2.43 -11.43
CA ARG A 18 1.84 -1.41 -11.54
C ARG A 18 2.61 -1.27 -10.23
N LEU A 19 1.90 -1.23 -9.10
CA LEU A 19 2.57 -1.18 -7.80
C LEU A 19 3.46 -2.41 -7.60
N ALA A 20 2.97 -3.60 -7.97
CA ALA A 20 3.72 -4.84 -7.82
C ALA A 20 5.02 -4.87 -8.63
N SER A 21 5.07 -4.28 -9.82
CA SER A 21 6.30 -4.25 -10.63
C SER A 21 7.39 -3.37 -10.01
N TYR A 22 7.03 -2.19 -9.50
CA TYR A 22 7.99 -1.33 -8.78
C TYR A 22 8.47 -2.02 -7.51
N VAL A 23 7.56 -2.59 -6.73
CA VAL A 23 7.90 -3.33 -5.52
C VAL A 23 8.83 -4.50 -5.84
N ALA A 24 8.56 -5.29 -6.88
CA ALA A 24 9.41 -6.41 -7.26
C ALA A 24 10.85 -5.96 -7.60
N LYS A 25 11.00 -4.85 -8.32
CA LYS A 25 12.32 -4.30 -8.64
C LYS A 25 13.06 -3.84 -7.39
N GLU A 26 12.39 -3.11 -6.49
CA GLU A 26 12.96 -2.65 -5.23
C GLU A 26 13.40 -3.80 -4.32
N LEU A 27 12.61 -4.88 -4.25
CA LEU A 27 12.97 -6.06 -3.47
C LEU A 27 14.23 -6.75 -4.01
N LEU A 28 14.40 -6.80 -5.34
CA LEU A 28 15.59 -7.36 -5.99
C LEU A 28 16.83 -6.47 -5.83
N ASN A 29 16.64 -5.15 -5.75
CA ASN A 29 17.69 -4.17 -5.44
C ASN A 29 18.07 -4.21 -3.95
N GLY A 30 17.17 -4.73 -3.11
CA GLY A 30 17.45 -5.08 -1.72
C GLY A 30 16.67 -4.27 -0.68
N GLN A 31 15.80 -3.36 -1.11
CA GLN A 31 14.93 -2.55 -0.27
C GLN A 31 13.91 -3.42 0.47
N ARG A 32 13.68 -3.12 1.75
CA ARG A 32 12.56 -3.71 2.51
C ARG A 32 11.31 -2.88 2.27
N VAL A 33 10.24 -3.53 1.80
CA VAL A 33 9.00 -2.85 1.41
C VAL A 33 7.81 -3.48 2.13
N VAL A 34 6.98 -2.62 2.73
CA VAL A 34 5.72 -3.01 3.35
C VAL A 34 4.57 -2.27 2.69
N ILE A 35 3.59 -3.03 2.22
CA ILE A 35 2.36 -2.49 1.67
C ILE A 35 1.26 -2.61 2.72
N VAL A 36 0.66 -1.49 3.07
CA VAL A 36 -0.51 -1.45 3.96
C VAL A 36 -1.76 -1.12 3.14
N ARG A 37 -2.94 -1.36 3.72
CA ARG A 37 -4.24 -1.07 3.08
C ARG A 37 -4.42 -1.75 1.72
N THR A 38 -4.01 -3.02 1.65
CA THR A 38 -4.13 -3.82 0.42
C THR A 38 -5.58 -4.01 -0.04
N GLU A 39 -6.57 -3.89 0.85
CA GLU A 39 -7.99 -3.84 0.50
C GLU A 39 -8.36 -2.62 -0.36
N GLY A 40 -7.58 -1.53 -0.26
CA GLY A 40 -7.75 -0.30 -1.04
C GLY A 40 -7.02 -0.28 -2.37
N LEU A 41 -6.32 -1.36 -2.76
CA LEU A 41 -5.72 -1.50 -4.08
C LEU A 41 -6.80 -1.54 -5.16
N ASN A 42 -6.49 -1.03 -6.33
CA ASN A 42 -7.40 -0.98 -7.47
C ASN A 42 -6.96 -1.97 -8.56
N LEU A 43 -7.96 -2.55 -9.23
CA LEU A 43 -7.81 -3.32 -10.46
C LEU A 43 -8.58 -2.60 -11.57
N SER A 44 -8.00 -2.53 -12.77
CA SER A 44 -8.70 -1.98 -13.93
C SER A 44 -9.79 -2.93 -14.42
N GLY A 45 -10.87 -2.37 -14.98
CA GLY A 45 -12.05 -3.13 -15.42
C GLY A 45 -13.14 -3.22 -14.36
N SER A 46 -14.32 -3.65 -14.78
CA SER A 46 -15.48 -3.81 -13.89
C SER A 46 -15.23 -4.86 -12.81
N LEU A 47 -15.97 -4.74 -11.70
CA LEU A 47 -15.97 -5.73 -10.62
C LEU A 47 -16.34 -7.12 -11.16
N PHE A 48 -17.38 -7.20 -11.99
CA PHE A 48 -17.82 -8.45 -12.62
C PHE A 48 -16.69 -9.14 -13.41
N ARG A 49 -15.97 -8.39 -14.26
CA ARG A 49 -14.86 -8.96 -15.03
C ARG A 49 -13.75 -9.49 -14.12
N ASN A 50 -13.39 -8.74 -13.07
CA ASN A 50 -12.35 -9.16 -12.15
C ASN A 50 -12.79 -10.34 -11.26
N LYS A 51 -14.08 -10.44 -10.94
CA LYS A 51 -14.68 -11.61 -10.28
C LYS A 51 -14.58 -12.85 -11.14
N VAL A 52 -14.98 -12.78 -12.42
CA VAL A 52 -14.88 -13.93 -13.35
C VAL A 52 -13.44 -14.41 -13.46
N LYS A 53 -12.48 -13.50 -13.64
CA LYS A 53 -11.04 -13.85 -13.63
C LYS A 53 -10.59 -14.52 -12.33
N PHE A 54 -11.11 -14.05 -11.19
CA PHE A 54 -10.81 -14.65 -9.90
C PHE A 54 -11.39 -16.06 -9.77
N GLN A 55 -12.63 -16.27 -10.21
CA GLN A 55 -13.30 -17.56 -10.25
C GLN A 55 -12.59 -18.55 -11.19
N GLU A 56 -12.19 -18.11 -12.39
CA GLU A 56 -11.38 -18.92 -13.31
C GLU A 56 -10.08 -19.40 -12.65
N TRP A 57 -9.44 -18.57 -11.83
CA TRP A 57 -8.28 -18.99 -11.05
C TRP A 57 -8.66 -19.96 -9.94
N MET A 58 -9.77 -19.77 -9.24
CA MET A 58 -10.25 -20.71 -8.21
C MET A 58 -10.64 -22.08 -8.78
N ASN A 59 -10.99 -22.16 -10.06
CA ASN A 59 -11.29 -23.43 -10.71
C ASN A 59 -10.03 -24.28 -10.98
N LYS A 60 -8.83 -23.70 -10.90
CA LYS A 60 -7.56 -24.39 -11.18
C LYS A 60 -7.10 -25.19 -9.95
N ARG A 61 -7.38 -26.49 -9.94
CA ARG A 61 -6.96 -27.43 -8.89
C ARG A 61 -6.18 -28.61 -9.46
N MET A 62 -5.33 -29.21 -8.63
CA MET A 62 -4.71 -30.49 -8.93
C MET A 62 -5.77 -31.59 -8.83
N ASN A 63 -5.98 -32.35 -9.91
CA ASN A 63 -7.12 -33.28 -10.01
C ASN A 63 -7.05 -34.42 -8.98
N HIS A 64 -5.89 -35.09 -8.87
CA HIS A 64 -5.72 -36.24 -7.99
C HIS A 64 -5.68 -35.89 -6.50
N ASN A 65 -5.10 -34.74 -6.14
CA ASN A 65 -5.05 -34.28 -4.75
C ASN A 65 -5.04 -32.74 -4.69
N PRO A 66 -6.21 -32.11 -4.45
CA PRO A 66 -6.33 -30.66 -4.39
C PRO A 66 -5.45 -30.00 -3.32
N THR A 67 -5.09 -30.70 -2.24
CA THR A 67 -4.30 -30.13 -1.13
C THR A 67 -2.83 -29.88 -1.48
N ARG A 68 -2.27 -30.65 -2.44
CA ARG A 68 -0.90 -30.48 -2.93
C ARG A 68 -0.77 -29.40 -4.01
N GLY A 69 -1.88 -28.98 -4.59
CA GLY A 69 -1.93 -28.08 -5.74
C GLY A 69 -1.82 -26.60 -5.38
N VAL A 70 -2.45 -25.78 -6.20
CA VAL A 70 -2.51 -24.33 -6.01
C VAL A 70 -3.36 -24.00 -4.78
N GLN A 71 -2.81 -23.21 -3.86
CA GLN A 71 -3.57 -22.68 -2.74
C GLN A 71 -4.32 -21.41 -3.12
N HIS A 72 -5.64 -21.42 -2.96
CA HIS A 72 -6.48 -20.28 -3.29
C HIS A 72 -6.61 -19.29 -2.13
N TYR A 73 -5.62 -18.42 -1.96
CA TYR A 73 -5.73 -17.29 -1.04
C TYR A 73 -6.87 -16.35 -1.42
N ARG A 74 -7.60 -15.88 -0.41
CA ARG A 74 -8.76 -14.96 -0.56
C ARG A 74 -8.50 -13.56 -0.03
N SER A 75 -7.52 -13.39 0.87
CA SER A 75 -7.26 -12.10 1.51
C SER A 75 -6.53 -11.13 0.56
N PRO A 76 -6.86 -9.82 0.54
CA PRO A 76 -6.22 -8.84 -0.33
C PRO A 76 -4.69 -8.82 -0.23
N SER A 77 -4.14 -8.97 0.98
CA SER A 77 -2.70 -9.00 1.23
C SER A 77 -2.02 -10.18 0.52
N ARG A 78 -2.62 -11.37 0.60
CA ARG A 78 -2.09 -12.59 -0.02
C ARG A 78 -2.29 -12.60 -1.53
N LEU A 79 -3.38 -12.00 -2.02
CA LEU A 79 -3.58 -11.78 -3.45
C LEU A 79 -2.48 -10.87 -4.01
N PHE A 80 -2.20 -9.75 -3.35
CA PHE A 80 -1.14 -8.85 -3.76
C PHE A 80 0.25 -9.48 -3.63
N TRP A 81 0.50 -10.25 -2.56
CA TRP A 81 1.72 -11.07 -2.42
C TRP A 81 1.90 -12.05 -3.58
N ARG A 82 0.83 -12.70 -4.05
CA ARG A 82 0.88 -13.61 -5.19
C ARG A 82 1.28 -12.87 -6.48
N ILE A 83 0.77 -11.65 -6.68
CA ILE A 83 1.12 -10.80 -7.83
C ILE A 83 2.61 -10.45 -7.79
N VAL A 84 3.12 -9.97 -6.64
CA VAL A 84 4.55 -9.64 -6.46
C VAL A 84 5.43 -10.89 -6.63
N ARG A 85 5.06 -12.02 -6.01
CA ARG A 85 5.77 -13.30 -6.15
C ARG A 85 5.85 -13.77 -7.61
N GLY A 86 4.80 -13.53 -8.40
CA GLY A 86 4.78 -13.85 -9.82
C GLY A 86 5.77 -13.03 -10.66
N MET A 87 6.15 -11.84 -10.17
CA MET A 87 7.13 -10.95 -10.82
C MET A 87 8.56 -11.15 -10.31
N LEU A 88 8.78 -12.11 -9.40
CA LEU A 88 10.09 -12.45 -8.84
C LEU A 88 10.51 -13.86 -9.25
N PRO A 89 11.82 -14.13 -9.44
CA PRO A 89 12.35 -15.48 -9.64
C PRO A 89 12.35 -16.27 -8.32
N HIS A 90 11.18 -16.44 -7.72
CA HIS A 90 10.96 -16.91 -6.34
C HIS A 90 11.40 -18.35 -6.05
N LYS A 91 11.76 -19.12 -7.09
CA LYS A 91 12.34 -20.46 -6.95
C LYS A 91 13.86 -20.42 -6.72
N THR A 92 14.51 -19.30 -7.00
CA THR A 92 15.95 -19.10 -6.76
C THR A 92 16.21 -18.57 -5.34
N PRO A 93 17.39 -18.82 -4.76
CA PRO A 93 17.74 -18.26 -3.44
C PRO A 93 17.63 -16.73 -3.39
N ARG A 94 18.08 -16.05 -4.46
CA ARG A 94 17.96 -14.59 -4.59
C ARG A 94 16.51 -14.12 -4.56
N GLY A 95 15.63 -14.78 -5.32
CA GLY A 95 14.21 -14.44 -5.35
C GLY A 95 13.49 -14.74 -4.05
N ALA A 96 13.84 -15.82 -3.37
CA ALA A 96 13.34 -16.15 -2.04
C ALA A 96 13.76 -15.09 -1.00
N ALA A 97 15.03 -14.67 -1.02
CA ALA A 97 15.54 -13.59 -0.17
C ALA A 97 14.83 -12.24 -0.45
N ALA A 98 14.58 -11.92 -1.73
CA ALA A 98 13.82 -10.74 -2.11
C ALA A 98 12.37 -10.80 -1.57
N LEU A 99 11.70 -11.93 -1.70
CA LEU A 99 10.34 -12.11 -1.18
C LEU A 99 10.29 -12.05 0.35
N GLY A 100 11.35 -12.49 1.06
CA GLY A 100 11.48 -12.37 2.51
C GLY A 100 11.54 -10.92 3.02
N LYS A 101 11.90 -9.96 2.15
CA LYS A 101 11.92 -8.52 2.47
C LYS A 101 10.55 -7.85 2.32
N PHE A 102 9.58 -8.55 1.75
CA PHE A 102 8.26 -8.04 1.43
C PHE A 102 7.23 -8.38 2.51
N LYS A 103 6.42 -7.39 2.91
CA LYS A 103 5.22 -7.63 3.73
C LYS A 103 4.02 -6.90 3.15
N ALA A 104 2.83 -7.50 3.33
CA ALA A 104 1.57 -6.93 2.87
C ALA A 104 0.50 -7.12 3.95
N PHE A 105 -0.29 -6.09 4.22
CA PHE A 105 -1.34 -6.09 5.25
C PHE A 105 -2.64 -5.48 4.73
N GLU A 106 -3.77 -6.00 5.19
CA GLU A 106 -5.04 -5.28 5.16
C GLU A 106 -5.10 -4.25 6.30
N GLY A 107 -5.62 -3.06 6.03
CA GLY A 107 -5.57 -1.92 6.95
C GLY A 107 -4.13 -1.48 7.27
N VAL A 108 -3.96 -0.69 8.33
CA VAL A 108 -2.65 -0.25 8.82
C VAL A 108 -2.44 -0.74 10.26
N PRO A 109 -1.85 -1.94 10.45
CA PRO A 109 -1.57 -2.45 11.79
C PRO A 109 -0.36 -1.73 12.43
N SER A 110 -0.25 -1.81 13.75
CA SER A 110 0.98 -1.46 14.48
C SER A 110 2.14 -2.35 14.01
N PRO A 111 3.37 -1.84 13.81
CA PRO A 111 3.85 -0.49 14.09
C PRO A 111 3.73 0.50 12.91
N TYR A 112 3.03 0.15 11.82
CA TYR A 112 2.97 0.95 10.60
C TYR A 112 1.98 2.09 10.65
N ASP A 113 1.17 2.19 11.69
CA ASP A 113 0.18 3.25 11.87
C ASP A 113 0.84 4.60 12.14
N THR A 114 1.93 4.63 12.89
CA THR A 114 2.74 5.82 13.20
C THR A 114 3.77 6.17 12.12
N ILE A 115 4.26 5.17 11.38
CA ILE A 115 5.26 5.37 10.33
C ILE A 115 4.64 6.15 9.15
N LYS A 116 5.38 7.11 8.58
CA LYS A 116 4.94 7.83 7.38
C LYS A 116 4.78 6.85 6.23
N LYS A 117 3.59 6.86 5.65
CA LYS A 117 3.24 6.07 4.48
C LYS A 117 3.48 6.91 3.23
N VAL A 118 4.18 6.35 2.25
CA VAL A 118 4.45 6.99 0.96
C VAL A 118 3.52 6.43 -0.12
N CYS A 119 3.50 7.07 -1.28
CA CYS A 119 2.82 6.58 -2.47
C CYS A 119 3.84 6.39 -3.60
N VAL A 120 3.47 5.58 -4.59
CA VAL A 120 4.20 5.45 -5.85
C VAL A 120 3.36 6.16 -6.91
N PRO A 121 3.68 7.41 -7.28
CA PRO A 121 2.82 8.25 -8.13
C PRO A 121 2.46 7.57 -9.46
N ASP A 122 3.44 6.91 -10.06
CA ASP A 122 3.27 6.17 -11.32
C ASP A 122 2.24 5.03 -11.19
N ALA A 123 2.09 4.43 -10.01
CA ALA A 123 1.13 3.36 -9.82
C ALA A 123 -0.27 3.86 -9.40
N LEU A 124 -0.50 5.15 -9.22
CA LEU A 124 -1.81 5.67 -8.82
C LEU A 124 -2.85 5.57 -9.92
N LYS A 125 -4.05 5.09 -9.57
CA LYS A 125 -5.20 4.99 -10.48
C LYS A 125 -5.55 6.32 -11.12
N VAL A 126 -5.51 7.42 -10.34
CA VAL A 126 -5.85 8.77 -10.83
C VAL A 126 -4.89 9.25 -11.92
N VAL A 127 -3.62 8.86 -11.85
CA VAL A 127 -2.59 9.23 -12.85
C VAL A 127 -2.68 8.33 -14.07
N ARG A 128 -3.05 7.06 -13.88
CA ARG A 128 -2.88 6.01 -14.89
C ARG A 128 -4.13 5.57 -15.61
N LEU A 129 -5.30 5.74 -15.02
CA LEU A 129 -6.57 5.31 -15.60
C LEU A 129 -7.40 6.54 -15.96
N LYS A 130 -7.94 6.58 -17.19
CA LYS A 130 -8.88 7.63 -17.62
C LYS A 130 -10.09 7.65 -16.68
N ASN A 131 -10.58 8.85 -16.35
CA ASN A 131 -11.63 9.05 -15.34
C ASN A 131 -12.93 8.25 -15.60
N HIS A 132 -13.34 8.10 -16.86
CA HIS A 132 -14.55 7.39 -17.26
C HIS A 132 -14.41 5.86 -17.26
N ARG A 133 -13.21 5.31 -17.05
CA ARG A 133 -13.00 3.86 -17.12
C ARG A 133 -13.30 3.18 -15.80
N HIS A 134 -14.08 2.11 -15.86
CA HIS A 134 -14.40 1.30 -14.69
C HIS A 134 -13.15 0.68 -14.06
N PHE A 135 -13.17 0.62 -12.73
CA PHE A 135 -12.21 -0.06 -11.89
C PHE A 135 -12.97 -0.70 -10.73
N CYS A 136 -12.32 -1.61 -10.02
CA CYS A 136 -12.83 -2.15 -8.76
C CYS A 136 -11.73 -2.17 -7.71
N THR A 137 -12.10 -2.26 -6.44
CA THR A 137 -11.13 -2.44 -5.36
C THR A 137 -10.81 -3.92 -5.15
N LEU A 138 -9.58 -4.21 -4.75
CA LEU A 138 -9.14 -5.57 -4.42
C LEU A 138 -9.91 -6.11 -3.21
N GLY A 139 -10.30 -5.24 -2.28
CA GLY A 139 -11.16 -5.60 -1.14
C GLY A 139 -12.53 -6.14 -1.57
N GLN A 140 -13.17 -5.53 -2.57
CA GLN A 140 -14.45 -6.02 -3.12
C GLN A 140 -14.29 -7.39 -3.79
N VAL A 141 -13.27 -7.54 -4.65
CA VAL A 141 -12.99 -8.82 -5.32
C VAL A 141 -12.68 -9.92 -4.30
N ALA A 142 -11.87 -9.60 -3.29
CA ALA A 142 -11.54 -10.52 -2.21
C ALA A 142 -12.78 -10.93 -1.39
N HIS A 143 -13.66 -9.99 -1.07
CA HIS A 143 -14.89 -10.26 -0.34
C HIS A 143 -15.80 -11.23 -1.09
N GLU A 144 -16.08 -10.95 -2.38
CA GLU A 144 -16.83 -11.86 -3.25
C GLU A 144 -16.11 -13.21 -3.43
N GLY A 145 -14.78 -13.20 -3.38
CA GLY A 145 -13.93 -14.39 -3.36
C GLY A 145 -13.93 -15.17 -2.03
N GLY A 146 -14.70 -14.73 -1.02
CA GLY A 146 -14.86 -15.40 0.26
C GLY A 146 -13.96 -14.89 1.39
N TRP A 147 -13.44 -13.66 1.30
CA TRP A 147 -12.73 -12.99 2.40
C TRP A 147 -13.71 -12.44 3.44
N LYS A 148 -13.65 -13.00 4.65
CA LYS A 148 -14.62 -12.74 5.74
C LYS A 148 -14.29 -11.55 6.64
N LYS A 149 -13.13 -10.91 6.49
CA LYS A 149 -12.64 -9.90 7.46
C LYS A 149 -12.85 -8.45 7.01
N GLN A 150 -13.61 -8.22 5.93
CA GLN A 150 -13.84 -6.87 5.40
C GLN A 150 -14.44 -5.92 6.44
N ALA A 151 -15.55 -6.33 7.09
CA ALA A 151 -16.20 -5.51 8.10
C ALA A 151 -15.28 -5.21 9.31
N LEU A 152 -14.56 -6.23 9.79
CA LEU A 152 -13.60 -6.07 10.89
C LEU A 152 -12.51 -5.04 10.56
N VAL A 153 -11.89 -5.17 9.38
CA VAL A 153 -10.83 -4.24 8.93
C VAL A 153 -11.39 -2.83 8.79
N GLN A 154 -12.61 -2.67 8.30
CA GLN A 154 -13.27 -1.37 8.22
C GLN A 154 -13.44 -0.72 9.60
N THR A 155 -13.96 -1.44 10.59
CA THR A 155 -14.11 -0.95 11.97
C THR A 155 -12.75 -0.56 12.59
N LEU A 156 -11.71 -1.37 12.37
CA LEU A 156 -10.37 -1.08 12.87
C LEU A 156 -9.74 0.15 12.19
N GLU A 157 -9.93 0.30 10.89
CA GLU A 157 -9.47 1.48 10.14
C GLU A 157 -10.21 2.75 10.55
N GLU A 158 -11.52 2.68 10.84
CA GLU A 158 -12.29 3.80 11.40
C GLU A 158 -11.72 4.24 12.75
N ARG A 159 -11.50 3.31 13.69
CA ARG A 159 -10.83 3.59 14.97
C ARG A 159 -9.45 4.20 14.78
N ARG A 160 -8.67 3.73 13.80
CA ARG A 160 -7.35 4.30 13.47
C ARG A 160 -7.46 5.73 12.94
N LYS A 161 -8.44 6.02 12.07
CA LYS A 161 -8.64 7.37 11.52
C LYS A 161 -9.03 8.38 12.59
N VAL A 162 -9.86 7.99 13.57
CA VAL A 162 -10.19 8.85 14.72
C VAL A 162 -8.93 9.23 15.51
N ARG A 163 -8.05 8.25 15.79
CA ARG A 163 -6.76 8.52 16.46
C ARG A 163 -5.85 9.42 15.60
N ALA A 164 -5.82 9.19 14.29
CA ALA A 164 -5.01 9.99 13.37
C ALA A 164 -5.50 11.44 13.26
N ASP A 165 -6.83 11.67 13.30
CA ASP A 165 -7.40 13.01 13.29
C ASP A 165 -7.06 13.77 14.58
N LYS A 166 -7.21 13.15 15.75
CA LYS A 166 -6.76 13.74 17.03
C LYS A 166 -5.28 14.14 17.00
N TYR A 167 -4.42 13.27 16.47
CA TYR A 167 -3.00 13.58 16.27
C TYR A 167 -2.79 14.76 15.30
N TYR A 168 -3.52 14.78 14.19
CA TYR A 168 -3.42 15.85 13.19
C TYR A 168 -3.87 17.21 13.73
N GLN A 169 -4.98 17.27 14.47
CA GLN A 169 -5.45 18.51 15.08
C GLN A 169 -4.42 19.07 16.08
N LYS A 170 -3.85 18.22 16.94
CA LYS A 170 -2.76 18.61 17.84
C LYS A 170 -1.55 19.13 17.07
N LYS A 171 -1.11 18.39 16.04
CA LYS A 171 0.02 18.78 15.20
C LYS A 171 -0.23 20.12 14.49
N LYS A 172 -1.45 20.36 14.02
CA LYS A 172 -1.84 21.62 13.35
C LYS A 172 -1.75 22.78 14.33
N GLN A 173 -2.32 22.65 15.52
CA GLN A 173 -2.24 23.68 16.56
C GLN A 173 -0.79 24.01 16.94
N GLU A 174 0.06 22.99 17.10
CA GLU A 174 1.49 23.20 17.36
C GLU A 174 2.21 23.89 16.19
N ALA A 175 1.87 23.55 14.95
CA ALA A 175 2.42 24.21 13.77
C ALA A 175 1.98 25.68 13.67
N ASP A 176 0.73 25.99 13.99
CA ASP A 176 0.21 27.36 14.01
C ASP A 176 0.90 28.20 15.09
N ARG A 177 1.10 27.65 16.29
CA ARG A 177 1.89 28.31 17.36
C ARG A 177 3.34 28.56 16.93
N ARG A 178 3.98 27.59 16.26
CA ARG A 178 5.33 27.78 15.71
C ARG A 178 5.35 28.89 14.66
N ARG A 179 4.37 28.94 13.76
CA ARG A 179 4.24 30.01 12.77
C ARG A 179 4.08 31.39 13.41
N GLN A 180 3.30 31.48 14.49
CA GLN A 180 3.20 32.73 15.26
C GLN A 180 4.55 33.12 15.89
N ALA A 181 5.28 32.15 16.45
CA ALA A 181 6.61 32.39 17.03
C ALA A 181 7.66 32.82 15.99
N LEU A 182 7.55 32.37 14.72
CA LEU A 182 8.43 32.83 13.64
C LEU A 182 8.27 34.32 13.33
N ASN A 183 7.14 34.95 13.70
CA ASN A 183 6.93 36.38 13.50
C ASN A 183 7.59 37.26 14.58
N LEU A 184 8.26 36.66 15.57
CA LEU A 184 8.99 37.40 16.60
C LEU A 184 10.16 38.19 15.96
N PRO A 185 10.45 39.42 16.43
CA PRO A 185 11.46 40.29 15.82
C PRO A 185 12.84 39.64 15.66
N ALA A 186 13.29 38.90 16.68
CA ALA A 186 14.58 38.19 16.66
C ALA A 186 14.65 37.11 15.56
N VAL A 187 13.54 36.44 15.27
CA VAL A 187 13.50 35.37 14.25
C VAL A 187 13.38 35.96 12.84
N LYS A 188 12.75 37.13 12.69
CA LYS A 188 12.67 37.84 11.40
C LYS A 188 14.04 38.27 10.87
N GLN A 189 14.95 38.67 11.75
CA GLN A 189 16.33 38.98 11.36
C GLN A 189 17.00 37.75 10.75
N ILE A 190 16.92 36.60 11.43
CA ILE A 190 17.44 35.32 10.93
C ILE A 190 16.76 34.92 9.60
N ALA A 191 15.45 35.13 9.47
CA ALA A 191 14.73 34.85 8.22
C ALA A 191 15.25 35.71 7.05
N SER A 192 15.52 37.00 7.28
CA SER A 192 16.09 37.88 6.24
C SER A 192 17.51 37.49 5.82
N GLU A 193 18.31 36.95 6.75
CA GLU A 193 19.61 36.38 6.42
C GLU A 193 19.46 35.09 5.60
N LEU A 194 18.54 34.20 5.99
CA LEU A 194 18.24 32.97 5.26
C LEU A 194 17.73 33.23 3.83
N GLU A 195 16.96 34.30 3.62
CA GLU A 195 16.52 34.73 2.28
C GLU A 195 17.70 35.09 1.38
N GLN A 196 18.80 35.65 1.91
CA GLN A 196 20.02 35.91 1.13
C GLN A 196 20.70 34.62 0.64
N PHE A 197 20.47 33.50 1.34
CA PHE A 197 20.94 32.17 0.96
C PHE A 197 19.91 31.37 0.14
N GLY A 198 18.74 31.96 -0.18
CA GLY A 198 17.70 31.33 -1.00
C GLY A 198 16.83 30.30 -0.28
N TYR A 199 16.71 30.41 1.04
CA TYR A 199 15.81 29.59 1.87
C TYR A 199 14.38 30.13 1.94
#